data_AF-A0A973SUU4-F1
#
_entry.id   AF-A0A973SUU4-F1
#
_cell.length_a   1.000
_cell.length_b   1.000
_cell.length_c   1.000
_cell.angle_alpha   90.00
_cell.angle_beta   90.00
_cell.angle_gamma   90.00
#
_symmetry.space_group_name_H-M   'P 1'
#
loop_
_entity.id
_entity.type
_entity.pdbx_description
1 polymer ?
#
loop_
_entity_poly.entity_id
_entity_poly.type
_entity_poly.pdbx_seq_one_letter_code
_entity_poly.pdbx_strand_id
1 'polypeptide(L)' 'GLVRGREQVEQLIRQAIADGHIAADRDPAVETNLLLALTGLTPLIELGVIAPADALTAIDTHLARLLP' A
#
# COMPACT_ATOMS: atom_id res chain seq x y z
N GLY A 1 16.81 4.85 -5.76
CA GLY A 1 16.68 5.23 -4.33
C GLY A 1 15.22 5.37 -3.97
N LEU A 2 14.89 5.39 -2.68
CA LEU A 2 13.53 5.30 -2.15
C LEU A 2 12.55 6.33 -2.75
N VAL A 3 13.01 7.57 -2.99
CA VAL A 3 12.23 8.65 -3.63
C VAL A 3 11.72 8.26 -5.01
N ARG A 4 12.57 7.66 -5.85
CA ARG A 4 12.18 7.18 -7.18
C ARG A 4 11.18 6.04 -7.11
N GLY A 5 11.32 5.17 -6.11
CA GLY A 5 10.36 4.09 -5.86
C GLY A 5 8.98 4.64 -5.49
N ARG A 6 8.94 5.68 -4.65
CA ARG A 6 7.70 6.37 -4.30
C ARG A 6 7.00 6.96 -5.53
N GLU A 7 7.74 7.67 -6.39
CA GLU A 7 7.18 8.26 -7.62
C GLU A 7 6.59 7.19 -8.56
N GLN A 8 7.26 6.06 -8.70
CA GLN A 8 6.78 4.93 -9.51
C GLN A 8 5.48 4.35 -8.96
N VAL A 9 5.38 4.18 -7.63
CA VAL A 9 4.16 3.69 -6.98
C VAL A 9 3.01 4.68 -7.16
N GLU A 10 3.27 5.98 -7.00
CA GLU A 10 2.23 7.00 -7.21
C GLU A 10 1.72 7.01 -8.65
N GLN A 11 2.60 6.83 -9.64
CA GLN A 11 2.19 6.75 -11.03
C GLN A 11 1.32 5.51 -11.31
N LEU A 12 1.63 4.37 -10.68
CA LEU A 12 0.80 3.16 -10.77
C LEU A 12 -0.60 3.39 -10.16
N ILE A 13 -0.67 4.06 -9.01
CA ILE A 13 -1.96 4.41 -8.39
C ILE A 13 -2.77 5.35 -9.29
N ARG A 14 -2.15 6.39 -9.85
CA ARG A 14 -2.81 7.31 -10.77
C ARG A 14 -3.39 6.59 -11.98
N GLN A 15 -2.63 5.64 -12.54
CA GLN A 15 -3.09 4.82 -13.65
C GLN A 15 -4.25 3.91 -13.23
N ALA A 16 -4.15 3.24 -12.08
CA ALA A 16 -5.22 2.39 -11.55
C ALA A 16 -6.52 3.16 -11.26
N ILE A 17 -6.43 4.42 -10.82
CA ILE A 17 -7.59 5.31 -10.67
C ILE A 17 -8.18 5.66 -12.05
N ALA A 18 -7.34 6.04 -13.02
CA ALA A 18 -7.79 6.36 -14.37
C ALA A 18 -8.47 5.16 -15.06
N ASP A 19 -8.00 3.95 -14.77
CA ASP A 19 -8.54 2.69 -15.31
C ASP A 19 -9.76 2.17 -14.52
N GLY A 20 -10.15 2.84 -13.42
CA GLY A 20 -11.30 2.47 -12.60
C GLY A 20 -11.08 1.29 -11.66
N HIS A 21 -9.82 0.86 -11.46
CA HIS A 21 -9.45 -0.16 -10.48
C HIS A 21 -9.40 0.37 -9.04
N ILE A 22 -9.26 1.68 -8.87
CA ILE A 22 -9.34 2.38 -7.59
C ILE A 22 -10.40 3.49 -7.75
N ALA A 23 -11.19 3.72 -6.70
CA ALA A 23 -12.22 4.75 -6.73
C ALA A 23 -11.66 6.15 -7.05
N ALA A 24 -12.36 6.90 -7.89
CA ALA A 24 -11.90 8.18 -8.44
C ALA A 24 -11.84 9.33 -7.40
N ASP A 25 -12.42 9.15 -6.22
CA ASP A 25 -12.40 10.10 -5.11
C ASP A 25 -11.15 9.95 -4.21
N ARG A 26 -10.28 8.98 -4.49
CA ARG A 26 -9.06 8.73 -3.73
C ARG A 26 -7.93 9.67 -4.15
N ASP A 27 -7.20 10.18 -3.17
CA ASP A 27 -5.99 10.98 -3.41
C ASP A 27 -4.79 10.05 -3.70
N PRO A 28 -4.14 10.16 -4.87
CA PRO A 28 -3.05 9.26 -5.24
C PRO A 28 -1.83 9.34 -4.31
N ALA A 29 -1.52 10.51 -3.76
CA ALA A 29 -0.38 10.70 -2.86
C ALA A 29 -0.66 10.09 -1.48
N VAL A 30 -1.91 10.19 -0.99
CA VAL A 30 -2.35 9.53 0.24
C VAL A 30 -2.26 8.01 0.09
N GLU A 31 -2.83 7.44 -0.96
CA GLU A 31 -2.79 5.98 -1.19
C GLU A 31 -1.35 5.47 -1.36
N THR A 32 -0.46 6.26 -1.99
CA THR A 32 0.96 5.94 -2.08
C THR A 32 1.59 5.83 -0.70
N ASN A 33 1.32 6.79 0.18
CA ASN A 33 1.87 6.79 1.53
C ASN A 33 1.34 5.61 2.36
N LEU A 34 0.06 5.24 2.19
CA LEU A 34 -0.55 4.09 2.86
C LEU A 34 0.09 2.77 2.41
N LEU A 35 0.30 2.57 1.10
CA LEU A 35 0.99 1.38 0.59
C LEU A 35 2.44 1.31 1.11
N LEU A 36 3.17 2.42 1.10
CA LEU A 36 4.54 2.46 1.60
C LEU A 36 4.61 2.21 3.11
N ALA A 37 3.61 2.62 3.89
CA ALA A 37 3.56 2.36 5.32
C ALA A 37 3.53 0.85 5.66
N LEU A 38 3.03 0.00 4.75
CA LEU A 38 3.04 -1.46 4.93
C LEU A 38 4.46 -2.04 5.01
N THR A 39 5.46 -1.36 4.45
CA THR A 39 6.87 -1.75 4.62
C THR A 39 7.34 -1.63 6.07
N GLY A 40 6.63 -0.87 6.90
CA GLY A 40 6.83 -0.79 8.34
C GLY A 40 6.45 -2.07 9.10
N LEU A 41 5.81 -3.05 8.46
CA LEU A 41 5.53 -4.35 9.07
C LEU A 41 6.79 -5.21 9.22
N THR A 42 7.80 -5.03 8.36
CA THR A 42 9.06 -5.79 8.40
C THR A 42 9.73 -5.78 9.79
N PRO A 43 10.04 -4.62 10.41
CA PRO A 43 10.63 -4.60 11.74
C PRO A 43 9.71 -5.19 12.83
N LEU A 44 8.38 -5.09 12.67
CA LEU A 44 7.44 -5.68 13.63
C LEU A 44 7.47 -7.22 13.58
N ILE A 45 7.67 -7.80 12.40
CA ILE A 45 7.88 -9.24 12.23
C ILE A 45 9.23 -9.66 12.81
N GLU A 46 10.31 -8.93 12.49
CA GLU A 46 11.67 -9.25 12.97
C GLU A 46 11.79 -9.19 14.49
N LEU A 47 11.06 -8.27 15.13
CA LEU A 47 10.98 -8.14 16.58
C LEU A 47 9.96 -9.08 17.24
N GLY A 48 9.25 -9.90 16.46
CA GLY A 48 8.24 -10.83 16.97
C GLY A 48 6.99 -10.17 17.55
N VAL A 49 6.73 -8.90 17.21
CA VAL A 49 5.56 -8.14 17.67
C VAL A 49 4.28 -8.64 16.99
N ILE A 50 4.38 -9.05 15.72
CA ILE A 50 3.29 -9.65 14.94
C ILE A 50 3.80 -10.91 14.23
N ALA A 51 2.91 -11.88 14.01
CA ALA A 51 3.27 -13.04 13.19
C ALA A 51 3.27 -12.66 11.70
N PRO A 52 4.06 -13.35 10.86
CA PRO A 52 4.03 -13.16 9.40
C PRO A 52 2.62 -13.33 8.81
N ALA A 53 1.81 -14.25 9.34
CA ALA A 53 0.43 -14.47 8.88
C ALA A 53 -0.49 -13.28 9.20
N ASP A 54 -0.30 -12.62 10.34
CA ASP A 54 -1.07 -11.44 10.72
C ASP A 54 -0.71 -10.25 9.82
N ALA A 55 0.57 -10.11 9.47
CA ALA A 55 1.03 -9.10 8.53
C ALA A 55 0.42 -9.29 7.13
N LEU A 56 0.41 -10.53 6.62
CA LEU A 56 -0.24 -10.86 5.34
C LEU A 56 -1.74 -10.53 5.38
N THR A 57 -2.44 -10.93 6.45
CA THR A 57 -3.87 -10.63 6.63
C THR A 57 -4.13 -9.12 6.63
N ALA A 58 -3.27 -8.33 7.27
CA ALA A 58 -3.38 -6.88 7.28
C ALA A 58 -3.17 -6.26 5.89
N ILE A 59 -2.21 -6.77 5.12
CA ILE A 59 -1.95 -6.35 3.74
C ILE A 59 -3.16 -6.69 2.86
N ASP A 60 -3.63 -7.94 2.89
CA ASP A 60 -4.79 -8.40 2.10
C ASP A 60 -6.03 -7.56 2.42
N THR A 61 -6.28 -7.29 3.71
CA THR A 61 -7.40 -6.43 4.14
C THR A 61 -7.23 -5.00 3.65
N HIS A 62 -6.01 -4.45 3.62
CA HIS A 62 -5.77 -3.12 3.08
C HIS A 62 -6.03 -3.09 1.57
N LEU A 63 -5.51 -4.06 0.81
CA LEU A 63 -5.72 -4.14 -0.64
C LEU A 63 -7.19 -4.35 -1.00
N ALA A 64 -7.92 -5.20 -0.26
CA ALA A 64 -9.34 -5.43 -0.46
C ALA A 64 -10.21 -4.18 -0.18
N ARG A 65 -9.72 -3.20 0.59
CA ARG A 65 -10.41 -1.91 0.77
C ARG A 65 -10.06 -0.90 -0.31
N LEU A 66 -8.89 -1.05 -0.93
CA LEU A 66 -8.40 -0.16 -1.97
C LEU A 66 -9.04 -0.47 -3.33
N LEU A 67 -9.25 -1.76 -3.59
CA LEU A 67 -9.90 -2.27 -4.80
C LEU A 67 -11.40 -2.46 -4.54
N PRO A 68 -12.28 -2.18 -5.52
CA PRO A 68 -13.72 -2.42 -5.43
C PRO A 68 -14.09 -3.91 -5.46
#